data_AF-A0A0S9NTB9-F1
#
_entry.id   AF-A0A0S9NTB9-F1
#
_cell.length_a   1.000
_cell.length_b   1.000
_cell.length_c   1.000
_cell.angle_alpha   90.00
_cell.angle_beta   90.00
_cell.angle_gamma   90.00
#
_symmetry.space_group_name_H-M   'P 1'
#
loop_
_entity.id
_entity.type
_entity.pdbx_description
1 polymer ?
#
loop_
_entity_poly.entity_id
_entity_poly.type
_entity_poly.pdbx_seq_one_letter_code
_entity_poly.pdbx_strand_id
1 'polypeptide(L)'
;MTRFAIALLRLLAPLPLPWVRGLGALLGRLLYALVGSRRRIALTNLALCFPQLAQREREALARRHFVVFVQAWLDRAWLWHGRPEVVRERLRMTGALDELAGTAPTLLFAPHFVGLDAGATALSQQVPRQFATIFTPQSNQTVDIWVARGRQRFGNAKLYNRIDGVKPVVAALRAGEPVYLLPDMDFGARDSVFVPFYGVPAATVPSLARFARLGRARVVPVVTRLTPEGYEVRVLPGWDGFPGPDAVADTALMNARLQGYIDAMPEQYFWVHKRFKTRPPGAPPVY
;
A
#
# COMPACT_ATOMS: atom_id res chain seq x y z
N MET A 1 -17.57 11.71 17.91
CA MET A 1 -16.53 12.22 17.00
C MET A 1 -16.38 11.43 15.69
N THR A 2 -16.12 10.12 15.69
CA THR A 2 -15.79 9.36 14.45
C THR A 2 -16.87 9.42 13.35
N ARG A 3 -18.16 9.26 13.70
CA ARG A 3 -19.26 9.36 12.73
C ARG A 3 -19.34 10.75 12.08
N PHE A 4 -19.10 11.80 12.87
CA PHE A 4 -19.06 13.18 12.38
C PHE A 4 -17.89 13.40 11.42
N ALA A 5 -16.69 12.88 11.74
CA ALA A 5 -15.54 12.96 10.84
C ALA A 5 -15.79 12.24 9.49
N ILE A 6 -16.43 11.07 9.53
CA ILE A 6 -16.82 10.35 8.31
C ILE A 6 -17.88 11.14 7.52
N ALA A 7 -18.86 11.74 8.20
CA ALA A 7 -19.86 12.58 7.55
C ALA A 7 -19.21 13.78 6.86
N LEU A 8 -18.28 14.48 7.52
CA LEU A 8 -17.53 15.58 6.94
C LEU A 8 -16.70 15.13 5.72
N LEU A 9 -16.06 13.97 5.80
CA LEU A 9 -15.33 13.41 4.66
C LEU A 9 -16.25 13.16 3.47
N ARG A 10 -17.48 12.66 3.69
CA ARG A 10 -18.46 12.44 2.61
C ARG A 10 -18.87 13.74 1.91
N LEU A 11 -18.90 14.87 2.63
CA LEU A 11 -19.18 16.19 2.04
C LEU A 11 -18.10 16.63 1.05
N LEU A 12 -16.89 16.04 1.10
CA LEU A 12 -15.83 16.32 0.12
C LEU A 12 -15.99 15.53 -1.17
N ALA A 13 -16.80 14.46 -1.19
CA ALA A 13 -16.93 13.57 -2.34
C ALA A 13 -17.38 14.25 -3.65
N PRO A 14 -18.36 15.19 -3.65
CA PRO A 14 -18.79 15.87 -4.88
C PRO A 14 -17.89 17.05 -5.27
N LEU A 15 -16.93 17.46 -4.43
CA LEU A 15 -16.12 18.64 -4.69
C LEU A 15 -15.13 18.41 -5.86
N PRO A 16 -14.76 19.49 -6.59
CA PRO A 16 -13.68 19.43 -7.57
C PRO A 16 -12.39 18.90 -6.94
N LEU A 17 -11.71 17.98 -7.63
CA LEU A 17 -10.47 17.37 -7.11
C LEU A 17 -9.43 18.41 -6.66
N PRO A 18 -9.17 19.51 -7.39
CA PRO A 18 -8.21 20.53 -6.95
C PRO A 18 -8.52 21.12 -5.55
N TRP A 19 -9.78 21.23 -5.16
CA TRP A 19 -10.18 21.75 -3.85
C TRP A 19 -9.83 20.75 -2.74
N VAL A 20 -10.16 19.47 -2.96
CA VAL A 20 -9.79 18.38 -2.03
C VAL A 20 -8.27 18.27 -1.92
N ARG A 21 -7.55 18.40 -3.04
CA ARG A 21 -6.08 18.40 -3.09
C ARG A 21 -5.47 19.60 -2.35
N GLY A 22 -6.03 20.79 -2.53
CA GLY A 22 -5.61 22.00 -1.83
C GLY A 22 -5.79 21.89 -0.32
N LEU A 23 -6.94 21.41 0.12
CA LEU A 23 -7.19 21.12 1.54
C LEU A 23 -6.21 20.08 2.08
N GLY A 24 -5.98 19.00 1.32
CA GLY A 24 -5.00 17.97 1.70
C GLY A 24 -3.57 18.50 1.80
N ALA A 25 -3.18 19.44 0.93
CA ALA A 25 -1.87 20.09 1.01
C ALA A 25 -1.72 20.97 2.25
N LEU A 26 -2.75 21.76 2.58
CA LEU A 26 -2.77 22.57 3.80
C LEU A 26 -2.69 21.67 5.05
N LEU A 27 -3.58 20.69 5.16
CA LEU A 27 -3.63 19.78 6.29
C LEU A 27 -2.38 18.91 6.40
N GLY A 28 -1.76 18.51 5.28
CA GLY A 28 -0.49 17.79 5.25
C GLY A 28 0.67 18.61 5.80
N ARG A 29 0.76 19.90 5.43
CA ARG A 29 1.76 20.83 6.00
C ARG A 29 1.56 21.02 7.51
N LEU A 30 0.31 21.18 7.95
CA LEU A 30 -0.02 21.26 9.38
C LEU A 30 0.33 19.96 10.11
N LEU A 31 0.00 18.80 9.54
CA LEU A 31 0.32 17.49 10.13
C LEU A 31 1.84 17.32 10.29
N TYR A 32 2.62 17.73 9.29
CA TYR A 32 4.08 17.71 9.38
C TYR A 32 4.60 18.63 10.50
N ALA A 33 4.03 19.82 10.66
CA ALA A 33 4.44 20.78 11.69
C ALA A 33 4.09 20.30 13.11
N LEU A 34 2.86 19.81 13.29
CA LEU A 34 2.27 19.53 14.61
C LEU A 34 2.58 18.11 15.13
N VAL A 35 2.67 17.10 14.26
CA VAL A 35 2.82 15.69 14.69
C VAL A 35 4.29 15.26 14.65
N GLY A 36 5.07 15.79 15.61
CA GLY A 36 6.52 15.59 15.69
C GLY A 36 6.96 14.12 15.76
N SER A 37 6.16 13.24 16.37
CA SER A 37 6.47 11.80 16.46
C SER A 37 6.45 11.10 15.11
N ARG A 38 5.45 11.39 14.25
CA ARG A 38 5.36 10.85 12.89
C ARG A 38 6.42 11.46 11.98
N ARG A 39 6.70 12.75 12.13
CA ARG A 39 7.78 13.44 11.42
C ARG A 39 9.12 12.77 11.71
N ARG A 40 9.42 12.45 12.97
CA ARG A 40 10.66 11.76 13.37
C ARG A 40 10.79 10.40 12.69
N ILE A 41 9.73 9.58 12.71
CA ILE A 41 9.74 8.26 12.07
C ILE A 41 10.05 8.37 10.57
N ALA A 42 9.38 9.28 9.87
CA ALA A 42 9.61 9.50 8.44
C ALA A 42 11.05 9.95 8.16
N LEU A 43 11.57 10.92 8.91
CA LEU A 43 12.95 11.40 8.74
C LEU A 43 13.99 10.32 9.06
N THR A 44 13.79 9.51 10.10
CA THR A 44 14.65 8.35 10.40
C THR A 44 14.66 7.37 9.23
N ASN A 45 13.50 7.01 8.69
CA ASN A 45 13.43 6.11 7.54
C ASN A 45 14.15 6.68 6.32
N LEU A 46 13.90 7.95 6.00
CA LEU A 46 14.54 8.61 4.87
C LEU A 46 16.05 8.73 5.07
N ALA A 47 16.53 8.93 6.30
CA ALA A 47 17.96 8.94 6.62
C ALA A 47 18.62 7.57 6.40
N LEU A 48 17.92 6.50 6.77
CA LEU A 48 18.40 5.12 6.59
C LEU A 48 18.38 4.70 5.12
N CYS A 49 17.33 5.06 4.37
CA CYS A 49 17.15 4.64 2.99
C CYS A 49 17.87 5.54 1.97
N PHE A 50 18.03 6.83 2.28
CA PHE A 50 18.67 7.81 1.39
C PHE A 50 19.79 8.58 2.11
N PRO A 51 20.84 7.89 2.60
CA PRO A 51 21.95 8.53 3.30
C PRO A 51 22.72 9.55 2.44
N GLN A 52 22.67 9.40 1.12
CA GLN A 52 23.27 10.30 0.15
C GLN A 52 22.58 11.67 0.07
N LEU A 53 21.31 11.78 0.52
CA LEU A 53 20.59 13.05 0.50
C LEU A 53 20.97 13.90 1.72
N ALA A 54 21.20 15.18 1.48
CA ALA A 54 21.40 16.15 2.54
C ALA A 54 20.15 16.21 3.44
N GLN A 55 20.34 16.62 4.70
CA GLN A 55 19.25 16.74 5.68
C GLN A 55 18.08 17.59 5.14
N ARG A 56 18.38 18.72 4.47
CA ARG A 56 17.37 19.61 3.89
C ARG A 56 16.53 18.92 2.80
N GLU A 57 17.15 18.07 1.98
CA GLU A 57 16.48 17.31 0.91
C GLU A 57 15.57 16.24 1.50
N ARG A 58 16.04 15.51 2.52
CA ARG A 58 15.22 14.54 3.27
C ARG A 58 14.02 15.20 3.94
N GLU A 59 14.18 16.38 4.51
CA GLU A 59 13.05 17.12 5.08
C GLU A 59 12.08 17.64 4.01
N ALA A 60 12.58 18.11 2.86
CA ALA A 60 11.73 18.50 1.74
C ALA A 60 10.90 17.30 1.25
N LEU A 61 11.52 16.12 1.14
CA LEU A 61 10.87 14.87 0.79
C LEU A 61 9.83 14.47 1.84
N ALA A 62 10.14 14.57 3.13
CA ALA A 62 9.18 14.31 4.20
C ALA A 62 7.99 15.28 4.16
N ARG A 63 8.20 16.58 3.93
CA ARG A 63 7.12 17.55 3.77
C ARG A 63 6.19 17.18 2.60
N ARG A 64 6.75 16.78 1.45
CA ARG A 64 5.98 16.27 0.30
C ARG A 64 5.21 15.00 0.66
N HIS A 65 5.84 14.07 1.37
CA HIS A 65 5.21 12.83 1.82
C HIS A 65 3.95 13.09 2.67
N PHE A 66 4.04 14.00 3.64
CA PHE A 66 2.89 14.32 4.49
C PHE A 66 1.74 14.95 3.70
N VAL A 67 2.04 15.75 2.68
CA VAL A 67 1.03 16.29 1.76
C VAL A 67 0.32 15.17 1.00
N VAL A 68 1.06 14.31 0.30
CA VAL A 68 0.45 13.23 -0.50
C VAL A 68 -0.26 12.19 0.38
N PHE A 69 0.24 11.94 1.59
CA PHE A 69 -0.41 11.08 2.58
C PHE A 69 -1.79 11.60 2.97
N VAL A 70 -1.90 12.89 3.32
CA VAL A 70 -3.19 13.49 3.71
C VAL A 70 -4.11 13.63 2.51
N GLN A 71 -3.58 13.99 1.33
CA GLN A 71 -4.36 13.99 0.09
C GLN A 71 -4.96 12.61 -0.21
N ALA A 72 -4.18 11.54 -0.13
CA ALA A 72 -4.68 10.18 -0.33
C ALA A 72 -5.70 9.75 0.75
N TRP A 73 -5.51 10.19 1.98
CA TRP A 73 -6.48 9.94 3.05
C TRP A 73 -7.82 10.63 2.77
N LEU A 74 -7.81 11.89 2.33
CA LEU A 74 -9.01 12.64 1.95
C LEU A 74 -9.67 12.08 0.69
N ASP A 75 -8.91 11.51 -0.24
CA ASP A 75 -9.46 10.93 -1.47
C ASP A 75 -10.42 9.77 -1.22
N ARG A 76 -10.36 9.13 -0.05
CA ARG A 76 -11.38 8.16 0.37
C ARG A 76 -12.79 8.74 0.36
N ALA A 77 -12.95 10.06 0.43
CA ALA A 77 -14.20 10.76 0.19
C ALA A 77 -14.79 10.40 -1.18
N TRP A 78 -14.08 10.71 -2.27
CA TRP A 78 -14.59 10.48 -3.61
C TRP A 78 -14.43 9.02 -4.05
N LEU A 79 -13.36 8.33 -3.64
CA LEU A 79 -13.17 6.90 -3.93
C LEU A 79 -14.34 6.05 -3.43
N TRP A 80 -14.77 6.27 -2.17
CA TRP A 80 -15.76 5.40 -1.52
C TRP A 80 -17.17 5.98 -1.46
N HIS A 81 -17.37 7.27 -1.73
CA HIS A 81 -18.69 7.91 -1.68
C HIS A 81 -19.04 8.72 -2.94
N GLY A 82 -18.08 9.00 -3.84
CA GLY A 82 -18.33 9.73 -5.10
C GLY A 82 -18.98 8.86 -6.17
N ARG A 83 -19.56 9.45 -7.22
CA ARG A 83 -20.23 8.68 -8.29
C ARG A 83 -19.26 7.70 -8.98
N PRO A 84 -19.67 6.47 -9.35
CA PRO A 84 -18.80 5.48 -9.99
C PRO A 84 -18.05 6.02 -11.21
N GLU A 85 -18.69 6.83 -12.05
CA GLU A 85 -18.12 7.38 -13.28
C GLU A 85 -16.96 8.33 -12.96
N VAL A 86 -17.13 9.18 -11.95
CA VAL A 86 -16.07 10.10 -11.46
C VAL A 86 -14.90 9.32 -10.86
N VAL A 87 -15.18 8.21 -10.16
CA VAL A 87 -14.12 7.34 -9.64
C VAL A 87 -13.35 6.71 -10.79
N ARG A 88 -14.03 6.20 -11.82
CA ARG A 88 -13.41 5.60 -13.01
C ARG A 88 -12.54 6.60 -13.76
N GLU A 89 -13.04 7.82 -13.99
CA GLU A 89 -12.30 8.90 -14.67
C GLU A 89 -10.99 9.26 -13.96
N ARG A 90 -10.99 9.25 -12.63
CA ARG A 90 -9.81 9.59 -11.80
C ARG A 90 -8.86 8.42 -11.56
N LEU A 91 -9.19 7.21 -12.04
CA LEU A 91 -8.38 6.01 -11.84
C LEU A 91 -7.98 5.45 -13.19
N ARG A 92 -6.74 5.74 -13.61
CA ARG A 92 -6.21 5.28 -14.89
C ARG A 92 -5.37 4.01 -14.70
N MET A 93 -5.80 2.90 -15.28
CA MET A 93 -5.00 1.68 -15.33
C MET A 93 -4.04 1.68 -16.54
N THR A 94 -2.78 1.34 -16.32
CA THR A 94 -1.73 1.31 -17.36
C THR A 94 -0.82 0.08 -17.23
N GLY A 95 -0.02 -0.20 -18.26
CA GLY A 95 1.00 -1.25 -18.24
C GLY A 95 0.49 -2.62 -18.72
N ALA A 96 0.95 -3.70 -18.08
CA ALA A 96 0.70 -5.08 -18.49
C ALA A 96 -0.69 -5.58 -18.02
N LEU A 97 -1.76 -4.96 -18.51
CA LEU A 97 -3.13 -5.24 -18.05
C LEU A 97 -3.58 -6.70 -18.31
N ASP A 98 -3.00 -7.36 -19.31
CA ASP A 98 -3.28 -8.76 -19.64
C ASP A 98 -2.88 -9.72 -18.50
N GLU A 99 -1.94 -9.33 -17.62
CA GLU A 99 -1.59 -10.10 -16.41
C GLU A 99 -2.78 -10.22 -15.42
N LEU A 100 -3.80 -9.39 -15.59
CA LEU A 100 -5.03 -9.43 -14.80
C LEU A 100 -6.15 -10.21 -15.49
N ALA A 101 -5.99 -10.64 -16.74
CA ALA A 101 -6.99 -11.38 -17.47
C ALA A 101 -7.04 -12.87 -17.06
N GLY A 102 -8.09 -13.57 -17.51
CA GLY A 102 -8.25 -15.01 -17.32
C GLY A 102 -8.49 -15.43 -15.86
N THR A 103 -8.14 -16.68 -15.56
CA THR A 103 -8.37 -17.34 -14.25
C THR A 103 -7.10 -17.88 -13.62
N ALA A 104 -5.93 -17.56 -14.19
CA ALA A 104 -4.66 -17.96 -13.62
C ALA A 104 -4.54 -17.42 -12.18
N PRO A 105 -4.03 -18.24 -11.23
CA PRO A 105 -3.70 -17.77 -9.90
C PRO A 105 -2.71 -16.61 -9.96
N THR A 106 -3.12 -15.43 -9.49
CA THR A 106 -2.31 -14.21 -9.54
C THR A 106 -2.18 -13.61 -8.15
N LEU A 107 -0.95 -13.42 -7.67
CA LEU A 107 -0.66 -12.73 -6.43
C LEU A 107 -0.15 -11.32 -6.76
N LEU A 108 -0.95 -10.30 -6.47
CA LEU A 108 -0.57 -8.93 -6.72
C LEU A 108 0.37 -8.43 -5.63
N PHE A 109 1.61 -8.09 -6.01
CA PHE A 109 2.53 -7.39 -5.11
C PHE A 109 2.21 -5.89 -5.15
N ALA A 110 1.54 -5.42 -4.10
CA ALA A 110 1.10 -4.04 -3.98
C ALA A 110 1.69 -3.39 -2.73
N PRO A 111 2.88 -2.78 -2.82
CA PRO A 111 3.51 -2.15 -1.66
C PRO A 111 2.67 -1.02 -1.06
N HIS A 112 2.94 -0.66 0.19
CA HIS A 112 2.25 0.43 0.89
C HIS A 112 2.67 1.81 0.38
N PHE A 113 2.29 2.15 -0.85
CA PHE A 113 2.21 3.53 -1.31
C PHE A 113 0.94 4.18 -0.80
N VAL A 114 0.93 5.51 -0.66
CA VAL A 114 -0.22 6.27 -0.14
C VAL A 114 -1.50 6.02 -0.94
N GLY A 115 -1.37 5.70 -2.24
CA GLY A 115 -2.49 5.40 -3.14
C GLY A 115 -3.05 3.96 -3.08
N LEU A 116 -2.64 3.13 -2.12
CA LEU A 116 -3.02 1.70 -2.10
C LEU A 116 -4.53 1.44 -2.21
N ASP A 117 -5.38 2.26 -1.58
CA ASP A 117 -6.83 2.07 -1.64
C ASP A 117 -7.36 2.47 -3.04
N ALA A 118 -6.73 3.44 -3.72
CA ALA A 118 -7.06 3.79 -5.10
C ALA A 118 -6.70 2.67 -6.07
N GLY A 119 -5.56 2.01 -5.87
CA GLY A 119 -5.14 0.84 -6.65
C GLY A 119 -6.13 -0.32 -6.54
N ALA A 120 -6.47 -0.71 -5.30
CA ALA A 120 -7.48 -1.73 -5.04
C ALA A 120 -8.88 -1.34 -5.56
N THR A 121 -9.23 -0.05 -5.50
CA THR A 121 -10.49 0.46 -6.04
C THR A 121 -10.53 0.39 -7.56
N ALA A 122 -9.44 0.72 -8.25
CA ALA A 122 -9.36 0.62 -9.71
C ALA A 122 -9.49 -0.82 -10.19
N LEU A 123 -8.76 -1.74 -9.54
CA LEU A 123 -8.83 -3.17 -9.83
C LEU A 123 -10.25 -3.71 -9.66
N SER A 124 -10.87 -3.44 -8.51
CA SER A 124 -12.24 -3.88 -8.24
C SER A 124 -13.26 -3.20 -9.16
N GLN A 125 -13.11 -1.92 -9.49
CA GLN A 125 -14.08 -1.25 -10.36
C GLN A 125 -13.95 -1.63 -11.85
N GLN A 126 -12.73 -1.88 -12.34
CA GLN A 126 -12.44 -1.88 -13.78
C GLN A 126 -12.07 -3.25 -14.33
N VAL A 127 -11.69 -4.21 -13.49
CA VAL A 127 -11.35 -5.57 -13.91
C VAL A 127 -12.50 -6.51 -13.54
N PRO A 128 -13.06 -7.27 -14.51
CA PRO A 128 -14.20 -8.16 -14.28
C PRO A 128 -13.77 -9.48 -13.62
N ARG A 129 -13.08 -9.39 -12.48
CA ARG A 129 -12.66 -10.53 -11.65
C ARG A 129 -13.01 -10.26 -10.19
N GLN A 130 -13.19 -11.35 -9.44
CA GLN A 130 -13.27 -11.28 -7.99
C GLN A 130 -11.85 -11.16 -7.43
N PHE A 131 -11.58 -10.08 -6.71
CA PHE A 131 -10.34 -9.85 -5.98
C PHE A 131 -10.48 -10.25 -4.52
N ALA A 132 -9.34 -10.56 -3.92
CA ALA A 132 -9.23 -10.87 -2.50
C ALA A 132 -8.10 -10.03 -1.87
N THR A 133 -8.22 -9.70 -0.58
CA THR A 133 -7.13 -9.09 0.18
C THR A 133 -7.21 -9.48 1.65
N ILE A 134 -6.08 -9.34 2.34
CA ILE A 134 -6.00 -9.58 3.79
C ILE A 134 -6.41 -8.29 4.51
N PHE A 135 -7.42 -8.40 5.36
CA PHE A 135 -7.95 -7.31 6.15
C PHE A 135 -7.51 -7.44 7.62
N THR A 136 -7.03 -6.33 8.18
CA THR A 136 -6.74 -6.22 9.61
C THR A 136 -7.83 -5.36 10.23
N PRO A 137 -8.56 -5.85 11.25
CA PRO A 137 -9.58 -5.07 11.93
C PRO A 137 -9.04 -3.73 12.45
N GLN A 138 -9.84 -2.68 12.31
CA GLN A 138 -9.51 -1.37 12.83
C GLN A 138 -9.89 -1.29 14.31
N SER A 139 -9.13 -0.54 15.11
CA SER A 139 -9.38 -0.41 16.55
C SER A 139 -10.72 0.25 16.88
N ASN A 140 -11.26 1.08 15.98
CA ASN A 140 -12.58 1.68 16.10
C ASN A 140 -13.57 0.98 15.17
N GLN A 141 -14.59 0.34 15.72
CA GLN A 141 -15.59 -0.42 14.96
C GLN A 141 -16.33 0.42 13.89
N THR A 142 -16.56 1.72 14.13
CA THR A 142 -17.20 2.59 13.12
C THR A 142 -16.26 2.81 11.93
N VAL A 143 -14.96 2.97 12.18
CA VAL A 143 -13.95 3.06 11.10
C VAL A 143 -13.81 1.72 10.39
N ASP A 144 -13.81 0.61 11.15
CA ASP A 144 -13.72 -0.75 10.60
C ASP A 144 -14.80 -1.02 9.55
N ILE A 145 -16.06 -0.81 9.93
CA ILE A 145 -17.22 -0.94 9.04
C ILE A 145 -17.11 0.00 7.83
N TRP A 146 -16.66 1.24 8.05
CA TRP A 146 -16.51 2.22 6.98
C TRP A 146 -15.44 1.83 5.96
N VAL A 147 -14.28 1.34 6.41
CA VAL A 147 -13.20 0.86 5.55
C VAL A 147 -13.62 -0.40 4.80
N ALA A 148 -14.26 -1.36 5.48
CA ALA A 148 -14.75 -2.59 4.85
C ALA A 148 -15.74 -2.26 3.71
N ARG A 149 -16.75 -1.43 3.97
CA ARG A 149 -17.71 -0.98 2.96
C ARG A 149 -17.05 -0.23 1.80
N GLY A 150 -16.07 0.62 2.10
CA GLY A 150 -15.32 1.35 1.08
C GLY A 150 -14.57 0.41 0.13
N ARG A 151 -13.88 -0.59 0.69
CA ARG A 151 -13.11 -1.59 -0.08
C ARG A 151 -13.99 -2.56 -0.85
N GLN A 152 -15.21 -2.82 -0.40
CA GLN A 152 -16.16 -3.75 -1.06
C GLN A 152 -17.17 -3.05 -1.98
N ARG A 153 -17.09 -1.73 -2.13
CA ARG A 153 -18.11 -0.90 -2.76
C ARG A 153 -18.54 -1.36 -4.16
N PHE A 154 -17.62 -1.89 -4.96
CA PHE A 154 -17.87 -2.36 -6.33
C PHE A 154 -18.21 -3.86 -6.44
N GLY A 155 -18.41 -4.54 -5.30
CA GLY A 155 -18.96 -5.90 -5.22
C GLY A 155 -17.97 -7.03 -5.44
N ASN A 156 -16.81 -6.77 -6.04
CA ASN A 156 -15.84 -7.79 -6.43
C ASN A 156 -14.54 -7.75 -5.59
N ALA A 157 -14.63 -7.39 -4.31
CA ALA A 157 -13.54 -7.51 -3.35
C ALA A 157 -13.94 -8.34 -2.11
N LYS A 158 -13.18 -9.41 -1.84
CA LYS A 158 -13.28 -10.22 -0.62
C LYS A 158 -12.23 -9.79 0.40
N LEU A 159 -12.68 -9.60 1.64
CA LEU A 159 -11.83 -9.24 2.77
C LEU A 159 -11.67 -10.47 3.67
N TYR A 160 -10.47 -11.04 3.70
CA TYR A 160 -10.14 -12.15 4.59
C TYR A 160 -9.51 -11.60 5.86
N ASN A 161 -10.05 -11.91 7.04
CA ASN A 161 -9.42 -11.42 8.25
C ASN A 161 -8.08 -12.10 8.45
N ARG A 162 -7.07 -11.32 8.86
CA ARG A 162 -5.73 -11.85 9.15
C ARG A 162 -5.76 -12.99 10.19
N ILE A 163 -6.71 -12.95 11.12
CA ILE A 163 -6.87 -13.96 12.18
C ILE A 163 -7.36 -15.32 11.65
N ASP A 164 -8.00 -15.35 10.47
CA ASP A 164 -8.48 -16.59 9.83
C ASP A 164 -7.32 -17.40 9.21
N GLY A 165 -6.10 -16.85 9.25
CA GLY A 165 -4.88 -17.50 8.81
C GLY A 165 -4.74 -17.55 7.29
N VAL A 166 -3.87 -18.45 6.82
CA VAL A 166 -3.44 -18.48 5.41
C VAL A 166 -4.38 -19.26 4.49
N LYS A 167 -5.18 -20.20 5.03
CA LYS A 167 -5.97 -21.15 4.24
C LYS A 167 -6.99 -20.47 3.31
N PRO A 168 -7.82 -19.50 3.77
CA PRO A 168 -8.81 -18.86 2.91
C PRO A 168 -8.16 -18.08 1.75
N VAL A 169 -7.03 -17.42 2.01
CA VAL A 169 -6.29 -16.65 1.00
C VAL A 169 -5.69 -17.57 -0.07
N VAL A 170 -5.13 -18.72 0.34
CA VAL A 170 -4.61 -19.73 -0.61
C VAL A 170 -5.74 -20.36 -1.42
N ALA A 171 -6.90 -20.60 -0.81
CA ALA A 171 -8.07 -21.10 -1.52
C ALA A 171 -8.55 -20.11 -2.59
N ALA A 172 -8.60 -18.81 -2.27
CA ALA A 172 -8.94 -17.75 -3.22
C ALA A 172 -7.95 -17.72 -4.41
N LEU A 173 -6.64 -17.75 -4.14
CA LEU A 173 -5.62 -17.83 -5.19
C LEU A 173 -5.83 -19.02 -6.12
N ARG A 174 -6.05 -20.21 -5.55
CA ARG A 174 -6.26 -21.45 -6.33
C ARG A 174 -7.58 -21.45 -7.11
N ALA A 175 -8.58 -20.69 -6.66
CA ALA A 175 -9.83 -20.46 -7.38
C ALA A 175 -9.68 -19.42 -8.51
N GLY A 176 -8.49 -18.86 -8.72
CA GLY A 176 -8.25 -17.84 -9.74
C GLY A 176 -8.70 -16.44 -9.33
N GLU A 177 -8.84 -16.16 -8.03
CA GLU A 177 -9.12 -14.82 -7.52
C GLU A 177 -7.80 -14.10 -7.24
N PRO A 178 -7.48 -12.99 -7.92
CA PRO A 178 -6.23 -12.28 -7.65
C PRO A 178 -6.20 -11.75 -6.22
N VAL A 179 -5.10 -12.01 -5.51
CA VAL A 179 -4.92 -11.52 -4.13
C VAL A 179 -4.06 -10.26 -4.12
N TYR A 180 -4.61 -9.16 -3.62
CA TYR A 180 -3.91 -7.90 -3.37
C TYR A 180 -3.15 -7.98 -2.04
N LEU A 181 -1.84 -8.23 -2.11
CA LEU A 181 -0.97 -8.42 -0.95
C LEU A 181 0.00 -7.24 -0.79
N LEU A 182 0.11 -6.74 0.44
CA LEU A 182 1.03 -5.69 0.83
C LEU A 182 2.08 -6.23 1.84
N PRO A 183 3.23 -6.76 1.38
CA PRO A 183 4.15 -7.56 2.21
C PRO A 183 5.34 -6.77 2.81
N ASP A 184 5.34 -5.44 2.71
CA ASP A 184 6.49 -4.56 2.95
C ASP A 184 6.54 -3.91 4.35
N MET A 185 5.70 -4.36 5.29
CA MET A 185 5.65 -3.85 6.66
C MET A 185 6.43 -4.72 7.65
N ASP A 186 6.80 -4.09 8.77
CA ASP A 186 7.43 -4.75 9.93
C ASP A 186 6.34 -5.28 10.87
N PHE A 187 6.31 -6.60 11.06
CA PHE A 187 5.38 -7.31 11.95
C PHE A 187 6.06 -7.94 13.17
N GLY A 188 7.28 -7.53 13.51
CA GLY A 188 8.06 -8.13 14.59
C GLY A 188 8.99 -9.25 14.11
N ALA A 189 9.79 -9.77 15.03
CA ALA A 189 10.78 -10.81 14.73
C ALA A 189 10.14 -12.18 14.47
N ARG A 190 8.95 -12.41 15.05
CA ARG A 190 8.21 -13.66 14.88
C ARG A 190 7.83 -13.82 13.40
N ASP A 191 8.29 -14.89 12.78
CA ASP A 191 8.10 -15.24 11.38
C ASP A 191 8.74 -14.28 10.35
N SER A 192 9.60 -13.36 10.80
CA SER A 192 10.37 -12.46 9.92
C SER A 192 11.78 -12.98 9.72
N VAL A 193 12.32 -12.73 8.52
CA VAL A 193 13.75 -12.84 8.22
C VAL A 193 14.35 -11.44 8.17
N PHE A 194 15.63 -11.31 8.53
CA PHE A 194 16.35 -10.05 8.38
C PHE A 194 17.02 -10.03 7.02
N VAL A 195 16.48 -9.23 6.10
CA VAL A 195 17.03 -9.05 4.75
C VAL A 195 17.29 -7.56 4.49
N PRO A 196 18.22 -7.21 3.58
CA PRO A 196 18.51 -5.82 3.27
C PRO A 196 17.29 -5.07 2.72
N PHE A 197 17.11 -3.83 3.16
CA PHE A 197 16.23 -2.84 2.55
C PHE A 197 16.99 -1.50 2.55
N TYR A 198 17.39 -1.03 1.37
CA TYR A 198 18.39 0.04 1.22
C TYR A 198 19.68 -0.22 2.02
N GLY A 199 20.18 -1.46 1.98
CA GLY A 199 21.38 -1.89 2.72
C GLY A 199 21.19 -2.07 4.23
N VAL A 200 20.07 -1.62 4.81
CA VAL A 200 19.78 -1.77 6.23
C VAL A 200 19.02 -3.08 6.48
N PRO A 201 19.44 -3.92 7.44
CA PRO A 201 18.67 -5.12 7.81
C PRO A 201 17.27 -4.74 8.31
N ALA A 202 16.24 -5.27 7.64
CA ALA A 202 14.84 -5.03 7.97
C ALA A 202 14.11 -6.35 8.22
N ALA A 203 13.39 -6.45 9.34
CA ALA A 203 12.49 -7.56 9.60
C ALA A 203 11.39 -7.60 8.54
N THR A 204 11.37 -8.67 7.76
CA THR A 204 10.44 -8.82 6.64
C THR A 204 9.85 -10.22 6.66
N VAL A 205 8.52 -10.32 6.66
CA VAL A 205 7.83 -11.61 6.62
C VAL A 205 7.91 -12.13 5.18
N PRO A 206 8.33 -13.40 4.94
CA PRO A 206 8.42 -14.01 3.61
C PRO A 206 7.03 -14.36 3.02
N SER A 207 6.05 -13.48 3.21
CA SER A 207 4.63 -13.72 2.90
C SER A 207 4.38 -13.79 1.40
N LEU A 208 5.04 -12.94 0.59
CA LEU A 208 4.89 -12.92 -0.86
C LEU A 208 5.29 -14.27 -1.48
N ALA A 209 6.50 -14.75 -1.18
CA ALA A 209 6.99 -16.05 -1.66
C ALA A 209 6.13 -17.22 -1.14
N ARG A 210 5.73 -17.17 0.14
CA ARG A 210 4.88 -18.19 0.76
C ARG A 210 3.52 -18.30 0.08
N PHE A 211 2.82 -17.19 -0.13
CA PHE A 211 1.51 -17.20 -0.79
C PHE A 211 1.61 -17.57 -2.26
N ALA A 212 2.64 -17.09 -2.98
CA ALA A 212 2.87 -17.46 -4.36
C ALA A 212 3.07 -18.98 -4.50
N ARG A 213 3.91 -19.59 -3.67
CA ARG A 213 4.17 -21.04 -3.69
C ARG A 213 2.92 -21.87 -3.35
N LEU A 214 2.23 -21.53 -2.26
CA LEU A 214 1.05 -22.27 -1.81
C LEU A 214 -0.13 -22.13 -2.79
N GLY A 215 -0.30 -20.93 -3.36
CA GLY A 215 -1.33 -20.60 -4.34
C GLY A 215 -0.99 -21.02 -5.76
N ARG A 216 0.24 -21.48 -6.04
CA ARG A 216 0.77 -21.70 -7.40
C ARG A 216 0.57 -20.47 -8.29
N ALA A 217 0.82 -19.30 -7.70
CA ALA A 217 0.44 -18.02 -8.28
C ALA A 217 1.64 -17.27 -8.85
N ARG A 218 1.44 -16.67 -10.03
CA ARG A 218 2.37 -15.71 -10.61
C ARG A 218 2.32 -14.43 -9.79
N VAL A 219 3.49 -13.86 -9.46
CA VAL A 219 3.55 -12.58 -8.76
C VAL A 219 3.53 -11.45 -9.78
N VAL A 220 2.55 -10.55 -9.67
CA VAL A 220 2.35 -9.42 -10.59
C VAL A 220 2.41 -8.12 -9.79
N PRO A 221 3.40 -7.23 -9.99
CA PRO A 221 3.45 -5.99 -9.24
C PRO A 221 2.39 -5.00 -9.70
N VAL A 222 1.74 -4.35 -8.75
CA VAL A 222 0.81 -3.24 -9.00
C VAL A 222 1.26 -2.05 -8.18
N VAL A 223 1.62 -0.96 -8.87
CA VAL A 223 2.15 0.24 -8.25
C VAL A 223 1.18 1.39 -8.52
N THR A 224 0.73 2.06 -7.45
CA THR A 224 -0.27 3.13 -7.56
C THR A 224 0.36 4.49 -7.24
N ARG A 225 0.34 5.38 -8.21
CA ARG A 225 0.89 6.74 -8.13
C ARG A 225 -0.23 7.75 -8.09
N LEU A 226 -0.22 8.62 -7.08
CA LEU A 226 -1.06 9.81 -7.01
C LEU A 226 -0.58 10.82 -8.07
N THR A 227 -1.51 11.30 -8.89
CA THR A 227 -1.31 12.35 -9.91
C THR A 227 -2.22 13.55 -9.63
N PRO A 228 -2.01 14.71 -10.28
CA PRO A 228 -2.90 15.85 -10.14
C PRO A 228 -4.37 15.53 -10.51
N GLU A 229 -4.58 14.63 -11.47
CA GLU A 229 -5.90 14.24 -12.00
C GLU A 229 -6.55 13.07 -11.23
N GLY A 230 -5.81 12.39 -10.34
CA GLY A 230 -6.31 11.23 -9.62
C GLY A 230 -5.18 10.26 -9.30
N TYR A 231 -5.23 9.07 -9.87
CA TYR A 231 -4.20 8.04 -9.73
C TYR A 231 -3.92 7.32 -11.04
N GLU A 232 -2.63 7.04 -11.26
CA GLU A 232 -2.17 6.02 -12.19
C GLU A 232 -1.97 4.71 -11.43
N VAL A 233 -2.65 3.65 -11.87
CA VAL A 233 -2.52 2.28 -11.35
C VAL A 233 -1.79 1.45 -12.39
N ARG A 234 -0.48 1.31 -12.21
CA ARG A 234 0.38 0.63 -13.17
C ARG A 234 0.54 -0.83 -12.81
N VAL A 235 0.07 -1.70 -13.70
CA VAL A 235 0.34 -3.14 -13.66
C VAL A 235 1.67 -3.39 -14.35
N LEU A 236 2.61 -4.01 -13.65
CA LEU A 236 3.92 -4.36 -14.20
C LEU A 236 3.93 -5.83 -14.66
N PRO A 237 4.84 -6.21 -15.58
CA PRO A 237 5.03 -7.61 -15.95
C PRO A 237 5.25 -8.48 -14.71
N GLY A 238 4.66 -9.68 -14.73
CA GLY A 238 4.85 -10.66 -13.66
C GLY A 238 6.32 -11.06 -13.51
N TRP A 239 6.71 -11.41 -12.29
CA TRP A 239 8.07 -11.83 -11.99
C TRP A 239 8.31 -13.25 -12.51
N ASP A 240 9.26 -13.38 -13.43
CA ASP A 240 9.69 -14.68 -13.92
C ASP A 240 10.62 -15.37 -12.90
N GLY A 241 10.47 -16.69 -12.78
CA GLY A 241 11.29 -17.51 -11.88
C GLY A 241 11.04 -17.27 -10.38
N PHE A 242 9.94 -16.60 -10.00
CA PHE A 242 9.58 -16.35 -8.60
C PHE A 242 8.31 -17.11 -8.19
N PRO A 243 8.24 -17.69 -6.97
CA PRO A 243 9.29 -17.75 -5.96
C PRO A 243 10.36 -18.80 -6.30
N GLY A 244 11.60 -18.54 -5.90
CA GLY A 244 12.70 -19.49 -5.96
C GLY A 244 12.63 -20.56 -4.85
N PRO A 245 13.71 -21.34 -4.64
CA PRO A 245 13.76 -22.36 -3.59
C PRO A 245 14.02 -21.78 -2.19
N ASP A 246 14.70 -20.64 -2.09
CA ASP A 246 15.10 -20.02 -0.81
C ASP A 246 14.22 -18.81 -0.46
N ALA A 247 13.48 -18.93 0.64
CA ALA A 247 12.60 -17.87 1.13
C ALA A 247 13.35 -16.60 1.56
N VAL A 248 14.59 -16.70 2.06
CA VAL A 248 15.41 -15.54 2.44
C VAL A 248 15.82 -14.77 1.19
N ALA A 249 16.35 -15.48 0.19
CA ALA A 249 16.71 -14.88 -1.10
C ALA A 249 15.50 -14.23 -1.80
N ASP A 250 14.35 -14.91 -1.83
CA ASP A 250 13.11 -14.36 -2.39
C ASP A 250 12.67 -13.07 -1.66
N THR A 251 12.80 -13.04 -0.34
CA THR A 251 12.40 -11.88 0.48
C THR A 251 13.37 -10.71 0.28
N ALA A 252 14.67 -10.99 0.12
CA ALA A 252 15.65 -9.97 -0.25
C ALA A 252 15.40 -9.41 -1.66
N LEU A 253 15.07 -10.27 -2.63
CA LEU A 253 14.71 -9.86 -3.99
C LEU A 253 13.46 -8.98 -3.98
N MET A 254 12.43 -9.34 -3.20
CA MET A 254 11.24 -8.50 -3.05
C MET A 254 11.58 -7.10 -2.53
N ASN A 255 12.42 -6.99 -1.50
CA ASN A 255 12.88 -5.71 -0.97
C ASN A 255 13.70 -4.92 -2.00
N ALA A 256 14.51 -5.57 -2.82
CA ALA A 256 15.28 -4.93 -3.89
C ALA A 256 14.37 -4.39 -5.00
N ARG A 257 13.37 -5.18 -5.44
CA ARG A 257 12.36 -4.73 -6.42
C ARG A 257 11.54 -3.56 -5.88
N LEU A 258 11.19 -3.60 -4.60
CA LEU A 258 10.48 -2.52 -3.92
C LEU A 258 11.27 -1.20 -3.97
N GLN A 259 12.60 -1.23 -3.74
CA GLN A 259 13.44 -0.04 -3.79
C GLN A 259 13.30 0.68 -5.13
N GLY A 260 13.34 -0.05 -6.26
CA GLY A 260 13.14 0.55 -7.58
C GLY A 260 11.79 1.24 -7.76
N TYR A 261 10.72 0.74 -7.13
CA TYR A 261 9.41 1.40 -7.16
C TYR A 261 9.36 2.63 -6.28
N ILE A 262 10.04 2.60 -5.13
CA ILE A 262 10.14 3.73 -4.21
C ILE A 262 10.97 4.83 -4.85
N ASP A 263 12.11 4.51 -5.46
CA ASP A 263 13.02 5.48 -6.09
C ASP A 263 12.33 6.29 -7.20
N ALA A 264 11.33 5.70 -7.88
CA ALA A 264 10.55 6.38 -8.90
C ALA A 264 9.55 7.43 -8.36
N MET A 265 9.15 7.34 -7.09
CA MET A 265 8.22 8.27 -6.44
C MET A 265 8.39 8.26 -4.91
N PRO A 266 9.56 8.69 -4.40
CA PRO A 266 9.95 8.44 -3.03
C PRO A 266 9.00 9.08 -2.03
N GLU A 267 8.40 10.24 -2.33
CA GLU A 267 7.44 10.90 -1.43
C GLU A 267 6.16 10.09 -1.20
N GLN A 268 5.84 9.14 -2.09
CA GLN A 268 4.56 8.42 -2.03
C GLN A 268 4.63 7.10 -1.27
N TYR A 269 5.82 6.61 -0.90
CA TYR A 269 5.94 5.43 -0.05
C TYR A 269 5.53 5.74 1.40
N PHE A 270 4.95 4.78 2.13
CA PHE A 270 4.40 4.99 3.47
C PHE A 270 5.48 5.13 4.57
N TRP A 271 6.17 6.27 4.59
CA TRP A 271 7.30 6.54 5.48
C TRP A 271 6.96 6.71 6.97
N VAL A 272 5.69 6.81 7.34
CA VAL A 272 5.28 6.94 8.75
C VAL A 272 5.13 5.60 9.48
N HIS A 273 5.38 4.48 8.79
CA HIS A 273 5.57 3.17 9.41
C HIS A 273 6.98 3.02 9.98
N LYS A 274 7.11 2.41 11.16
CA LYS A 274 8.41 2.09 11.74
C LYS A 274 9.00 0.84 11.06
N ARG A 275 9.45 0.96 9.80
CA ARG A 275 9.98 -0.11 8.94
C ARG A 275 11.15 -0.90 9.54
N PHE A 276 11.97 -0.25 10.38
CA PHE A 276 13.16 -0.80 11.00
C PHE A 276 13.02 -0.97 12.51
N LYS A 277 11.79 -1.14 13.02
CA LYS A 277 11.54 -1.15 14.48
C LYS A 277 12.14 -2.40 15.10
N THR A 278 11.94 -3.52 14.43
CA THR A 278 12.54 -4.79 14.80
C THR A 278 13.92 -4.90 14.19
N ARG A 279 14.91 -5.09 15.06
CA ARG A 279 16.33 -5.14 14.71
C ARG A 279 16.89 -6.56 14.91
N PRO A 280 17.96 -6.93 14.20
CA PRO A 280 18.71 -8.14 14.53
C PRO A 280 19.13 -8.18 16.00
N PRO A 281 19.28 -9.36 16.62
CA PRO A 281 19.79 -9.47 17.99
C PRO A 281 21.08 -8.67 18.17
N GLY A 282 21.14 -7.84 19.23
CA GLY A 282 22.29 -6.98 19.54
C GLY A 282 22.38 -5.65 18.79
N ALA A 283 21.55 -5.40 17.76
CA ALA A 283 21.55 -4.12 17.07
C ALA A 283 20.73 -3.05 17.84
N PRO A 284 21.22 -1.79 17.90
CA PRO A 284 20.53 -0.72 18.63
C PRO A 284 19.22 -0.30 17.93
N PRO A 285 18.25 0.26 18.69
CA PRO A 285 17.04 0.85 18.12
C PRO A 285 17.37 2.11 17.31
N VAL A 286 16.53 2.42 16.32
CA VAL A 286 16.74 3.56 15.40
C VAL A 286 15.65 4.65 15.47
N TYR A 287 14.55 4.42 16.19
CA TYR A 287 13.42 5.37 16.33
C TYR A 287 13.28 5.96 17.72
#